data_AF-A0A6G8Q1S4-F1
#
_entry.id   AF-A0A6G8Q1S4-F1
#
_cell.length_a   1.000
_cell.length_b   1.000
_cell.length_c   1.000
_cell.angle_alpha   90.00
_cell.angle_beta   90.00
_cell.angle_gamma   90.00
#
_symmetry.space_group_name_H-M   'P 1'
#
loop_
_entity.id
_entity.type
_entity.pdbx_description
1 polymer ?
#
loop_
_entity_poly.entity_id
_entity_poly.type
_entity_poly.pdbx_seq_one_letter_code
_entity_poly.pdbx_strand_id
1 'polypeptide(L)' 'MFCDRTEEFLRGKGVEYTVRNIAEDEGAMVELERMGTMTTPVAVIRSEGGQEEVVVGFDRAKLERALGL' A
#
# COMPACT_ATOMS: atom_id res chain seq x y z
N MET A 1 -11.44 -2.74 7.54
CA MET A 1 -12.23 -1.55 7.13
C MET A 1 -11.47 -0.63 6.17
N PHE A 2 -10.22 -0.21 6.45
CA PHE A 2 -9.44 0.59 5.49
C PHE A 2 -8.59 -0.24 4.53
N CYS A 3 -8.10 -1.42 4.93
CA CYS A 3 -7.41 -2.36 4.01
C CYS A 3 -8.33 -2.76 2.85
N ASP A 4 -9.55 -3.19 3.17
CA ASP A 4 -10.58 -3.57 2.18
C ASP A 4 -10.83 -2.44 1.17
N ARG A 5 -10.87 -1.18 1.63
CA ARG A 5 -11.08 -0.02 0.76
C ARG A 5 -9.91 0.22 -0.19
N THR A 6 -8.67 0.06 0.28
CA THR A 6 -7.49 0.13 -0.58
C THR A 6 -7.52 -0.98 -1.63
N GLU A 7 -7.81 -2.22 -1.24
CA GLU A 7 -7.90 -3.37 -2.15
C GLU A 7 -9.01 -3.21 -3.20
N GLU A 8 -10.20 -2.76 -2.79
CA GLU A 8 -11.31 -2.45 -3.70
C GLU A 8 -10.95 -1.37 -4.70
N PHE A 9 -10.28 -0.29 -4.25
CA PHE A 9 -9.81 0.76 -5.13
C PHE A 9 -8.80 0.24 -6.16
N LEU A 10 -7.78 -0.48 -5.73
CA LEU A 10 -6.74 -1.04 -6.62
C LEU A 10 -7.33 -2.03 -7.62
N ARG A 11 -8.20 -2.93 -7.16
CA ARG A 11 -8.92 -3.88 -8.01
C ARG A 11 -9.82 -3.14 -9.01
N GLY A 12 -10.51 -2.10 -8.59
CA GLY A 12 -11.37 -1.28 -9.46
C GLY A 12 -10.61 -0.50 -10.52
N LYS A 13 -9.32 -0.21 -10.30
CA LYS A 13 -8.41 0.40 -11.28
C LYS A 13 -7.65 -0.63 -12.13
N GLY A 14 -7.83 -1.92 -11.87
CA GLY A 14 -7.11 -3.00 -12.58
C GLY A 14 -5.62 -3.05 -12.26
N VAL A 15 -5.21 -2.52 -11.11
CA VAL A 15 -3.81 -2.54 -10.65
C VAL A 15 -3.52 -3.89 -10.01
N GLU A 16 -2.42 -4.54 -10.40
CA GLU A 16 -1.94 -5.74 -9.74
C GLU A 16 -1.25 -5.39 -8.41
N TYR A 17 -1.53 -6.17 -7.37
CA TYR A 17 -0.94 -5.97 -6.04
C TYR A 17 -0.84 -7.30 -5.29
N THR A 18 0.04 -7.32 -4.30
CA THR A 18 0.17 -8.42 -3.33
C THR A 18 -0.29 -7.94 -1.97
N VAL A 19 -1.16 -8.73 -1.32
CA VAL A 19 -1.58 -8.47 0.07
C VAL A 19 -0.61 -9.16 1.02
N ARG A 20 -0.09 -8.41 1.98
CA ARG A 20 0.73 -8.94 3.08
C ARG A 20 0.03 -8.69 4.40
N ASN A 21 -0.43 -9.78 5.03
CA ASN A 21 -1.13 -9.71 6.31
C ASN A 21 -0.12 -9.65 7.45
N ILE A 22 -0.06 -8.52 8.12
CA ILE A 22 0.89 -8.28 9.22
C ILE A 22 0.65 -9.16 10.45
N ALA A 23 -0.53 -9.75 10.60
CA ALA A 23 -0.80 -10.71 11.67
C ALA A 23 -0.19 -12.10 11.40
N GLU A 24 0.14 -12.39 10.14
CA GLU A 24 0.63 -13.70 9.68
C GLU A 24 2.06 -13.63 9.10
N ASP A 25 2.50 -12.44 8.68
CA ASP A 25 3.83 -12.15 8.14
C ASP A 25 4.60 -11.21 9.09
N GLU A 26 5.42 -11.80 9.96
CA GLU A 26 6.31 -11.05 10.87
C GLU A 26 7.26 -10.12 10.10
N GLY A 27 7.65 -10.48 8.87
CA GLY A 27 8.47 -9.64 8.01
C GLY A 27 7.75 -8.37 7.58
N ALA A 28 6.44 -8.45 7.32
CA ALA A 28 5.62 -7.28 7.00
C ALA A 28 5.48 -6.35 8.22
N MET A 29 5.36 -6.90 9.43
CA MET A 29 5.39 -6.10 10.67
C MET A 29 6.71 -5.34 10.84
N VAL A 30 7.84 -6.03 10.70
CA VAL A 30 9.17 -5.41 10.81
C VAL A 30 9.38 -4.32 9.75
N GLU A 31 8.83 -4.52 8.55
CA GLU A 31 8.88 -3.51 7.49
C GLU A 31 8.10 -2.25 7.86
N LEU A 32 6.90 -2.38 8.43
CA LEU A 32 6.13 -1.24 8.95
C LEU A 32 6.89 -0.48 10.03
N GLU A 33 7.48 -1.19 11.00
CA GLU A 33 8.30 -0.59 12.06
C GLU A 33 9.48 0.21 11.49
N ARG A 34 10.17 -0.33 10.48
CA ARG A 34 11.27 0.36 9.79
C ARG A 34 10.81 1.60 9.01
N MET A 35 9.59 1.58 8.48
CA MET A 35 8.96 2.74 7.84
C MET A 35 8.47 3.78 8.86
N GLY A 36 8.52 3.48 10.16
CA GLY A 36 8.11 4.39 11.23
C GLY A 36 6.60 4.50 11.42
N THR A 37 5.82 3.52 10.96
CA THR A 37 4.37 3.46 11.12
C THR A 37 3.93 2.12 11.68
N MET A 38 2.87 2.11 12.48
CA MET A 38 2.24 0.89 13.02
C MET A 38 0.77 0.79 12.58
N THR A 39 0.42 1.50 11.51
CA THR A 39 -0.97 1.61 11.02
C THR A 39 -1.12 0.90 9.69
N THR A 40 -2.32 0.36 9.45
CA THR A 40 -2.70 -0.25 8.18
C THR A 40 -3.91 0.48 7.58
N PRO A 41 -4.09 0.43 6.25
CA PRO A 41 -3.20 -0.16 5.25
C PRO A 41 -1.94 0.70 5.00
N VAL A 42 -0.89 0.07 4.47
CA VAL A 42 0.25 0.76 3.85
C VAL A 42 0.42 0.20 2.45
N ALA A 43 0.47 1.09 1.46
CA ALA A 43 0.73 0.73 0.07
C ALA A 43 2.14 1.18 -0.31
N VAL A 44 2.95 0.24 -0.77
CA VAL A 44 4.28 0.48 -1.33
C VAL A 44 4.16 0.35 -2.85
N ILE A 45 4.26 1.46 -3.55
CA ILE A 45 4.04 1.55 -4.99
C ILE A 45 5.39 1.74 -5.67
N ARG A 46 5.73 0.86 -6.59
CA ARG A 46 6.97 0.94 -7.38
C ARG A 46 6.63 1.28 -8.82
N SER A 47 7.16 2.40 -9.29
CA SER A 47 6.97 2.87 -10.67
C SER A 47 8.08 2.33 -11.57
N GLU A 48 7.84 2.29 -12.89
CA GLU A 48 8.81 1.77 -13.88
C GLU A 48 10.18 2.49 -13.84
N GLY A 49 10.21 3.74 -13.38
CA GLY A 49 11.45 4.51 -13.18
C GLY A 49 12.25 4.14 -11.91
N GLY A 50 11.87 3.08 -11.20
CA GLY A 50 12.53 2.65 -9.96
C GLY A 50 12.23 3.53 -8.73
N GLN A 51 11.27 4.44 -8.85
CA GLN A 51 10.81 5.26 -7.72
C GLN A 51 9.82 4.45 -6.87
N GLU A 52 9.99 4.53 -5.56
CA GLU A 52 9.12 3.90 -4.58
C GLU A 52 8.36 4.99 -3.81
N GLU A 53 7.03 4.94 -3.84
CA GLU A 53 6.15 5.80 -3.05
C GLU A 53 5.44 4.97 -1.98
N VAL A 54 5.47 5.45 -0.74
CA VAL A 54 4.77 4.83 0.40
C VAL A 54 3.56 5.69 0.76
N VAL A 55 2.38 5.08 0.73
CA VAL A 55 1.13 5.71 1.14
C VAL A 55 0.59 5.00 2.38
N VAL A 56 0.55 5.74 3.49
CA VAL A 56 0.00 5.25 4.77
C VAL A 56 -1.48 5.63 4.87
N GLY A 57 -2.32 4.64 5.20
CA GLY A 57 -3.77 4.76 5.21
C GLY A 57 -4.40 4.74 3.81
N PHE A 58 -5.71 4.97 3.76
CA PHE A 58 -6.42 5.14 2.49
C PHE A 58 -6.48 6.62 2.10
N ASP A 59 -5.63 7.03 1.16
CA ASP A 59 -5.63 8.36 0.55
C ASP A 59 -5.73 8.21 -0.97
N ARG A 60 -6.96 8.29 -1.49
CA ARG A 60 -7.25 8.10 -2.92
C ARG A 60 -6.41 9.02 -3.81
N ALA A 61 -6.26 10.29 -3.45
CA ALA A 61 -5.55 11.25 -4.29
C ALA A 61 -4.04 10.94 -4.34
N LYS A 62 -3.44 10.49 -3.23
CA LYS A 62 -2.06 10.02 -3.23
C LYS A 62 -1.88 8.72 -4.01
N LEU A 63 -2.82 7.79 -3.89
CA LEU A 63 -2.78 6.53 -4.64
C LEU A 63 -2.88 6.78 -6.15
N GLU A 64 -3.84 7.60 -6.59
CA GLU A 64 -3.97 7.95 -8.02
C GLU A 64 -2.69 8.60 -8.55
N ARG A 65 -2.13 9.58 -7.82
CA ARG A 65 -0.86 10.22 -8.21
C ARG A 65 0.31 9.24 -8.29
N ALA A 66 0.50 8.40 -7.27
CA ALA A 66 1.61 7.45 -7.20
C ALA A 66 1.51 6.36 -8.29
N LEU A 67 0.29 5.99 -8.69
CA LEU A 67 0.02 5.02 -9.75
C LEU A 67 -0.01 5.65 -11.16
N GLY A 68 0.07 6.98 -11.27
CA GLY A 68 -0.04 7.71 -12.54
C GLY A 68 -1.44 7.66 -13.17
N LEU A 69 -2.49 7.60 -12.35
CA LEU A 69 -3.90 7.49 -12.74
C LEU A 69 -4.68 8.83 -12.65
#